data_AF-D8R8W3-F1
#
_entry.id   AF-D8R8W3-F1
#
_cell.length_a   1.000
_cell.length_b   1.000
_cell.length_c   1.000
_cell.angle_alpha   90.00
_cell.angle_beta   90.00
_cell.angle_gamma   90.00
#
_symmetry.space_group_name_H-M   'P 1'
#
loop_
_entity.id
_entity.type
_entity.pdbx_description
1 polymer ?
#
loop_
_entity_poly.entity_id
_entity_poly.type
_entity_poly.pdbx_seq_one_letter_code
_entity_poly.pdbx_strand_id
1 'polypeptide(L)' 'MKLIAAYLLAVLGGNECPSSDDIKGILSSVGAEADETKLSHLMSELEGKDIVELIAEGRDKFASVPSGG' A
#
# COMPACT_ATOMS: atom_id res chain seq x y z
N MET A 1 -3.91 -0.48 6.70
CA MET A 1 -2.45 -0.29 6.87
C MET A 1 -1.61 -1.44 6.31
N LYS A 2 -1.92 -2.72 6.58
CA LYS A 2 -1.09 -3.86 6.14
C LYS A 2 -0.91 -3.96 4.60
N LEU A 3 -1.99 -3.81 3.82
CA LEU A 3 -1.98 -3.89 2.36
C LEU A 3 -1.14 -2.77 1.71
N ILE A 4 -1.29 -1.54 2.20
CA ILE A 4 -0.53 -0.36 1.72
C ILE A 4 0.96 -0.54 1.99
N ALA A 5 1.33 -1.04 3.17
CA ALA A 5 2.72 -1.31 3.52
C ALA A 5 3.33 -2.39 2.62
N ALA A 6 2.61 -3.47 2.34
CA ALA A 6 3.06 -4.52 1.43
C ALA A 6 3.21 -4.00 -0.01
N TYR A 7 2.27 -3.17 -0.49
CA TYR A 7 2.38 -2.49 -1.79
C TYR A 7 3.64 -1.63 -1.86
N LEU A 8 3.89 -0.78 -0.84
CA LEU A 8 5.10 0.06 -0.80
C LEU A 8 6.40 -0.74 -0.76
N LEU A 9 6.43 -1.86 -0.04
CA LEU A 9 7.60 -2.74 0.01
C LEU A 9 7.90 -3.33 -1.37
N ALA A 10 6.87 -3.70 -2.13
CA ALA A 10 7.05 -4.21 -3.48
C ALA A 10 7.57 -3.12 -4.45
N VAL A 11 7.02 -1.90 -4.37
CA VAL A 11 7.50 -0.73 -5.13
C VAL A 11 8.96 -0.42 -4.80
N LEU A 12 9.32 -0.42 -3.51
CA LEU A 12 10.70 -0.20 -3.08
C LEU A 12 11.64 -1.33 -3.50
N GLY A 13 11.11 -2.56 -3.63
CA GLY A 13 11.80 -3.72 -4.18
C GLY A 13 12.05 -3.68 -5.69
N GLY A 14 11.66 -2.59 -6.36
CA GLY A 14 11.83 -2.40 -7.81
C GLY A 14 10.66 -2.91 -8.65
N ASN A 15 9.55 -3.33 -8.03
CA ASN A 15 8.31 -3.68 -8.73
C ASN A 15 7.35 -2.48 -8.67
N GLU A 16 7.49 -1.55 -9.63
CA GLU A 16 6.78 -0.26 -9.67
C GLU A 16 5.25 -0.40 -9.70
N CYS A 17 4.75 -1.50 -10.26
CA CYS A 17 3.33 -1.82 -10.36
C CYS A 17 3.07 -3.22 -9.76
N PRO A 18 3.12 -3.37 -8.43
CA PRO A 18 3.00 -4.67 -7.81
C PRO A 18 1.58 -5.21 -7.95
N SER A 19 1.47 -6.49 -8.28
CA SER A 19 0.20 -7.16 -8.50
C SER A 19 -0.43 -7.64 -7.18
N SER A 20 -1.70 -8.03 -7.24
CA SER A 20 -2.40 -8.65 -6.10
C SER A 20 -1.61 -9.85 -5.54
N ASP A 21 -1.02 -10.67 -6.41
CA ASP A 21 -0.23 -11.83 -6.01
C ASP A 21 1.07 -11.45 -5.28
N ASP A 22 1.76 -10.41 -5.75
CA ASP A 22 2.96 -9.89 -5.08
C ASP A 22 2.64 -9.44 -3.64
N ILE A 23 1.53 -8.72 -3.48
CA ILE A 23 1.08 -8.19 -2.19
C ILE A 23 0.65 -9.32 -1.26
N LYS A 24 -0.06 -10.33 -1.78
CA LYS A 24 -0.41 -11.56 -1.04
C LYS A 24 0.83 -12.33 -0.60
N GLY A 25 1.83 -12.45 -1.47
CA GLY A 25 3.11 -13.11 -1.17
C GLY A 25 3.86 -12.42 -0.03
N ILE A 26 3.96 -11.09 -0.07
CA ILE A 26 4.60 -10.30 0.99
C ILE A 26 3.83 -10.43 2.32
N LEU A 27 2.50 -10.33 2.27
CA LEU A 27 1.66 -10.47 3.46
C LEU A 27 1.77 -11.87 4.08
N SER A 28 1.76 -12.92 3.25
CA SER A 28 1.97 -14.30 3.70
C SER A 28 3.36 -14.50 4.32
N SER A 29 4.39 -13.87 3.75
CA SER A 29 5.77 -13.93 4.29
C SER A 29 5.89 -13.34 5.70
N VAL A 30 5.08 -12.34 6.03
CA VAL A 30 5.02 -11.73 7.38
C VAL A 30 3.91 -12.31 8.26
N GLY A 31 3.21 -13.36 7.82
CA GLY A 31 2.13 -14.01 8.57
C GLY A 31 0.86 -13.18 8.67
N ALA A 32 0.62 -12.25 7.73
CA ALA A 32 -0.58 -11.43 7.65
C ALA A 32 -1.51 -11.92 6.52
N GLU A 33 -2.81 -11.89 6.77
CA GLU A 33 -3.81 -12.17 5.75
C GLU A 33 -4.04 -10.96 4.83
N ALA A 34 -4.10 -11.24 3.54
CA ALA A 34 -4.50 -10.29 2.52
C ALA A 34 -6.02 -10.32 2.36
N ASP A 35 -6.67 -9.21 2.70
CA ASP A 35 -8.10 -9.03 2.51
C ASP A 35 -8.36 -8.66 1.05
N GLU A 36 -8.86 -9.62 0.26
CA GLU A 36 -9.00 -9.48 -1.20
C GLU A 36 -9.91 -8.33 -1.61
N THR A 37 -10.98 -8.07 -0.84
CA THR A 37 -11.90 -6.96 -1.09
C THR A 37 -11.19 -5.63 -0.95
N LYS A 38 -10.41 -5.47 0.12
CA LYS A 38 -9.62 -4.25 0.34
C LYS A 38 -8.48 -4.13 -0.67
N LEU A 39 -7.86 -5.24 -1.05
CA LEU A 39 -6.78 -5.27 -2.04
C LEU A 39 -7.28 -4.80 -3.41
N SER A 40 -8.42 -5.33 -3.87
CA SER A 40 -9.02 -4.96 -5.14
C SER A 40 -9.43 -3.48 -5.16
N HIS A 41 -10.06 -3.00 -4.09
CA HIS A 41 -10.41 -1.58 -3.94
C HIS A 41 -9.16 -0.67 -3.96
N LEU A 42 -8.07 -1.12 -3.35
CA LEU A 42 -6.81 -0.37 -3.29
C LEU A 42 -6.12 -0.37 -4.66
N MET A 43 -6.13 -1.49 -5.39
CA MET A 43 -5.63 -1.54 -6.77
C MET A 43 -6.42 -0.62 -7.70
N SER A 44 -7.76 -0.59 -7.62
CA SER A 44 -8.58 0.34 -8.40
C SER A 44 -8.36 1.81 -8.03
N GLU A 45 -8.13 2.12 -6.75
CA GLU A 45 -7.84 3.49 -6.32
C GLU A 45 -6.44 3.97 -6.72
N LEU A 46 -5.50 3.05 -6.92
CA LEU A 46 -4.13 3.34 -7.35
C LEU A 46 -3.97 3.27 -8.88
N GLU A 47 -4.88 2.61 -9.59
CA GLU A 47 -4.86 2.53 -11.05
C GLU A 47 -4.99 3.94 -11.65
N GLY A 48 -3.94 4.37 -12.36
CA GLY A 48 -3.89 5.68 -13.00
C GLY A 48 -3.50 6.85 -12.10
N LYS A 49 -3.16 6.62 -10.82
CA LYS A 49 -2.59 7.64 -9.95
C LYS A 49 -1.08 7.44 -9.79
N ASP A 50 -0.34 8.54 -9.73
CA ASP A 50 1.10 8.47 -9.49
C ASP A 50 1.37 8.11 -8.03
N ILE A 51 1.98 6.95 -7.82
CA ILE A 51 2.26 6.42 -6.47
C ILE A 51 3.18 7.35 -5.70
N VAL A 52 4.11 8.04 -6.36
CA VAL A 52 5.05 8.95 -5.71
C VAL A 52 4.32 10.18 -5.17
N GLU A 53 3.40 10.74 -5.96
CA GLU A 53 2.55 11.85 -5.49
C GLU A 53 1.61 11.42 -4.36
N LEU A 54 0.97 10.26 -4.49
CA LEU A 54 0.08 9.72 -3.45
C LEU A 54 0.80 9.46 -2.13
N ILE A 55 2.05 9.00 -2.16
CA ILE A 55 2.87 8.82 -0.95
C ILE A 55 3.17 10.17 -0.31
N ALA A 56 3.52 11.19 -1.11
CA ALA A 56 3.79 12.54 -0.61
C ALA A 56 2.53 13.15 0.04
N GLU A 57 1.41 13.16 -0.68
CA GLU A 57 0.12 13.64 -0.17
C GLU A 57 -0.35 12.85 1.05
N GLY A 58 -0.17 11.53 1.02
CA GLY A 58 -0.51 10.64 2.13
C GLY A 58 0.31 10.97 3.37
N ARG A 59 1.60 11.28 3.23
CA ARG A 59 2.50 11.63 4.34
C ARG A 59 2.11 12.96 4.99
N ASP A 60 1.76 13.97 4.20
CA ASP A 60 1.26 15.25 4.73
C ASP A 60 -0.08 15.09 5.45
N LYS A 61 -1.01 14.32 4.88
CA LYS A 61 -2.29 14.02 5.54
C LYS A 61 -2.13 13.19 6.82
N PHE A 62 -1.14 12.29 6.87
CA PHE A 62 -0.83 11.52 8.08
C PHE A 62 -0.14 12.37 9.15
N ALA A 63 0.76 13.27 8.76
CA ALA A 63 1.41 14.20 9.68
C ALA A 63 0.42 15.19 10.31
N SER A 64 -0.69 15.48 9.63
CA SER A 64 -1.78 16.31 10.14
C SER A 64 -2.68 15.61 11.16
N VAL A 65 -2.54 14.29 11.37
CA VAL A 65 -3.24 13.62 12.48
C VAL A 65 -2.48 13.96 13.76
N PRO A 66 -3.04 14.76 14.69
CA PRO A 66 -2.36 15.02 15.94
C PRO A 66 -2.20 13.68 16.66
N SER A 67 -0.97 13.23 16.82
CA SER A 67 -0.59 12.27 17.86
C SER A 67 -0.62 12.99 19.21
N GLY A 68 -1.80 13.56 19.53
CA GLY A 68 -2.12 14.04 20.87
C GLY A 68 -2.39 12.82 21.74
N GLY A 69 -1.74 12.77 22.90
CA GLY A 69 -1.75 11.63 23.82
C GLY A 69 -3.11 11.24 24.39
#